data_AF-F1C753-F1
#
_entry.id   AF-F1C753-F1
#
_cell.length_a   1.000
_cell.length_b   1.000
_cell.length_c   1.000
_cell.angle_alpha   90.00
_cell.angle_beta   90.00
_cell.angle_gamma   90.00
#
_symmetry.space_group_name_H-M   'P 1'
#
loop_
_entity.id
_entity.type
_entity.pdbx_description
1 polymer ?
#
loop_
_entity_poly.entity_id
_entity_poly.type
_entity_poly.pdbx_seq_one_letter_code
_entity_poly.pdbx_strand_id
1 'polypeptide(L)'
;VLAVLNQHLNTRTFLVGERVSLADITVACSMLWLYKQVLEPSFRQSYPNATRWFTTCVNQPQFKAVLGEVKLCEKMAQFDAKKFADMQPKKETPPKKEKGGKEAAKPQEKKEKKKEEKKPAPEEEMDDCDAALASEPKAKDPFAHLPKSSFVMDEFKRKYSNEDTMKVAIPHFWEHFDHEGYSIWYGQYKYPEELTLTFKSCNLITGMFQRLDKLRKNAFASVILFGTNNDSSISGIWIFRGQDLAFTLSQDWQIDYESYDWRKLDSKSEECKTMVKEYFAWEGTFEHVGKDFNQGKIFK
;
A
#
# COMPACT_ATOMS: atom_id res chain seq x y z
N VAL A 1 -16.71 -0.25 13.54
CA VAL A 1 -15.74 -0.88 14.45
C VAL A 1 -15.98 -0.50 15.92
N LEU A 2 -15.95 0.78 16.29
CA LEU A 2 -16.21 1.24 17.67
C LEU A 2 -17.53 0.73 18.28
N ALA A 3 -18.61 0.71 17.49
CA ALA A 3 -19.91 0.19 17.93
C ALA A 3 -19.85 -1.31 18.31
N VAL A 4 -19.16 -2.12 17.51
CA VAL A 4 -18.98 -3.56 17.76
C VAL A 4 -18.15 -3.78 19.02
N LEU A 5 -17.06 -3.03 19.18
CA LEU A 5 -16.21 -3.09 20.38
C LEU A 5 -17.00 -2.71 21.64
N ASN A 6 -17.79 -1.64 21.56
CA ASN A 6 -18.61 -1.14 22.67
C ASN A 6 -19.68 -2.15 23.10
N GLN A 7 -20.27 -2.87 22.15
CA GLN A 7 -21.23 -3.95 22.43
C GLN A 7 -20.55 -5.16 23.05
N HIS A 8 -19.38 -5.56 22.52
CA HIS A 8 -18.63 -6.71 23.03
C HIS A 8 -18.13 -6.50 24.47
N LEU A 9 -17.70 -5.28 24.78
CA LEU A 9 -17.19 -4.86 26.08
C LEU A 9 -18.29 -4.46 27.08
N ASN A 10 -19.56 -4.64 26.72
CA ASN A 10 -20.68 -4.26 27.60
C ASN A 10 -20.71 -5.09 28.89
N THR A 11 -20.37 -6.37 28.81
CA THR A 11 -20.37 -7.30 29.95
C THR A 11 -18.98 -7.83 30.30
N ARG A 12 -17.92 -7.28 29.70
CA ARG A 12 -16.55 -7.79 29.81
C ARG A 12 -15.58 -6.70 30.21
N THR A 13 -14.58 -7.04 31.01
CA THR A 13 -13.52 -6.08 31.39
C THR A 13 -12.47 -5.94 30.29
N PHE A 14 -12.09 -7.06 29.66
CA PHE A 14 -11.10 -7.16 28.59
C PHE A 14 -11.67 -7.90 27.38
N LEU A 15 -10.97 -7.89 26.24
CA LEU A 15 -11.47 -8.45 24.99
C LEU A 15 -11.57 -9.98 25.01
N VAL A 16 -10.60 -10.66 25.63
CA VAL A 16 -10.51 -12.12 25.69
C VAL A 16 -10.07 -12.57 27.08
N GLY A 17 -11.00 -13.18 27.82
CA GLY A 17 -10.81 -13.54 29.23
C GLY A 17 -10.84 -12.31 30.14
N GLU A 18 -11.13 -12.48 31.42
CA GLU A 18 -11.18 -11.37 32.39
C GLU A 18 -9.76 -10.90 32.82
N ARG A 19 -8.81 -10.88 31.88
CA ARG A 19 -7.42 -10.43 32.08
C ARG A 19 -6.89 -9.81 30.79
N VAL A 20 -5.89 -8.92 30.92
CA VAL A 20 -5.20 -8.35 29.75
C VAL A 20 -4.58 -9.47 28.92
N SER A 21 -4.88 -9.47 27.63
CA SER A 21 -4.38 -10.41 26.63
C SER A 21 -3.68 -9.66 25.49
N LEU A 22 -3.04 -10.40 24.59
CA LEU A 22 -2.48 -9.84 23.35
C LEU A 22 -3.57 -9.15 22.51
N ALA A 23 -4.81 -9.61 22.56
CA ALA A 23 -5.91 -8.95 21.86
C ALA A 23 -6.10 -7.52 22.38
N ASP A 24 -6.04 -7.32 23.70
CA ASP A 24 -6.18 -5.99 24.30
C ASP A 24 -5.04 -5.06 23.91
N ILE A 25 -3.81 -5.58 23.89
CA ILE A 25 -2.61 -4.82 23.52
C ILE A 25 -2.69 -4.36 22.06
N THR A 26 -2.94 -5.28 21.13
CA THR A 26 -2.98 -4.97 19.69
C THR A 26 -4.09 -3.97 19.35
N VAL A 27 -5.28 -4.17 19.92
CA VAL A 27 -6.41 -3.27 19.66
C VAL A 27 -6.20 -1.92 20.33
N ALA A 28 -5.65 -1.86 21.56
CA ALA A 28 -5.37 -0.59 22.22
C ALA A 28 -4.28 0.21 21.48
N CYS A 29 -3.22 -0.44 21.00
CA CYS A 29 -2.16 0.21 20.22
C CYS A 29 -2.69 0.77 18.89
N SER A 30 -3.52 0.03 18.16
CA SER A 30 -4.11 0.54 16.90
C SER A 30 -5.07 1.71 17.12
N MET A 31 -5.76 1.75 18.26
CA MET A 31 -6.70 2.82 18.62
C MET A 31 -6.04 4.04 19.29
N LEU A 32 -4.75 3.96 19.62
CA LEU A 32 -4.04 5.01 20.36
C LEU A 32 -4.09 6.37 19.64
N TRP A 33 -3.79 6.38 18.35
CA TRP A 33 -3.81 7.62 17.56
C TRP A 33 -5.21 8.20 17.40
N LEU A 34 -6.24 7.34 17.29
CA LEU A 34 -7.63 7.78 17.24
C LEU A 34 -8.03 8.49 18.55
N TYR A 35 -7.70 7.90 19.70
CA TYR A 35 -7.99 8.49 21.01
C TYR A 35 -7.16 9.74 21.32
N LYS A 36 -5.95 9.87 20.75
CA LYS A 36 -5.09 11.05 20.91
C LYS A 36 -5.48 12.22 19.99
N GLN A 37 -5.92 11.97 18.76
CA GLN A 37 -6.05 13.01 17.74
C GLN A 37 -7.50 13.28 17.27
N VAL A 38 -8.38 12.28 17.26
CA VAL A 38 -9.66 12.38 16.53
C VAL A 38 -10.87 12.20 17.44
N LEU A 39 -10.80 11.33 18.43
CA LEU A 39 -11.95 11.00 19.28
C LEU A 39 -12.14 12.05 20.36
N GLU A 40 -12.84 13.14 20.02
CA GLU A 40 -13.23 14.16 20.99
C GLU A 40 -14.31 13.66 22.00
N PRO A 41 -14.54 14.36 23.12
CA PRO A 41 -15.50 13.92 24.14
C PRO A 41 -16.91 13.66 23.61
N SER A 42 -17.41 14.52 22.70
CA SER A 42 -18.72 14.40 22.07
C SER A 42 -18.89 13.08 21.30
N PHE A 43 -17.84 12.62 20.62
CA PHE A 43 -17.85 11.37 19.86
C PHE A 43 -17.67 10.15 20.76
N ARG A 44 -16.94 10.30 21.88
CA ARG A 44 -16.70 9.22 22.85
C ARG A 44 -17.91 8.92 23.73
N GLN A 45 -18.81 9.89 23.93
CA GLN A 45 -20.03 9.70 24.71
C GLN A 45 -20.91 8.55 24.18
N SER A 46 -20.96 8.34 22.87
CA SER A 46 -21.72 7.25 22.25
C SER A 46 -21.12 5.86 22.48
N TYR A 47 -19.88 5.78 22.97
CA TYR A 47 -19.15 4.53 23.17
C TYR A 47 -18.49 4.46 24.56
N PRO A 48 -19.29 4.41 25.64
CA PRO A 48 -18.79 4.46 27.02
C PRO A 48 -17.96 3.23 27.39
N ASN A 49 -18.36 2.03 26.96
CA ASN A 49 -17.69 0.78 27.32
C ASN A 49 -16.32 0.64 26.63
N ALA A 50 -16.25 1.06 25.37
CA ALA A 50 -15.00 1.11 24.61
C ALA A 50 -14.03 2.13 25.22
N THR A 51 -14.52 3.31 25.59
CA THR A 51 -13.69 4.36 26.22
C THR A 51 -13.21 3.94 27.61
N ARG A 52 -14.07 3.29 28.41
CA ARG A 52 -13.70 2.69 29.70
C ARG A 52 -12.59 1.65 29.54
N TRP A 53 -12.76 0.71 28.61
CA TRP A 53 -11.75 -0.33 28.34
C TRP A 53 -10.42 0.28 27.89
N PHE A 54 -10.44 1.21 26.92
CA PHE A 54 -9.22 1.86 26.43
C PHE A 54 -8.48 2.58 27.56
N THR A 55 -9.22 3.34 28.37
CA THR A 55 -8.66 4.06 29.53
C THR A 55 -8.09 3.08 30.58
N THR A 56 -8.72 1.92 30.75
CA THR A 56 -8.24 0.86 31.65
C THR A 56 -6.93 0.25 31.13
N CYS A 57 -6.81 -0.02 29.84
CA CYS A 57 -5.61 -0.56 29.22
C CYS A 57 -4.42 0.40 29.32
N VAL A 58 -4.58 1.65 28.87
CA VAL A 58 -3.47 2.63 28.85
C VAL A 58 -3.00 3.05 30.25
N ASN A 59 -3.83 2.85 31.27
CA ASN A 59 -3.46 3.13 32.66
C ASN A 59 -2.76 1.98 33.38
N GLN A 60 -2.65 0.79 32.76
CA GLN A 60 -1.90 -0.30 33.36
C GLN A 60 -0.40 0.04 33.45
N PRO A 61 0.32 -0.39 34.51
CA PRO A 61 1.74 -0.09 34.69
C PRO A 61 2.60 -0.47 33.47
N GLN A 62 2.30 -1.63 32.87
CA GLN A 62 3.00 -2.15 31.69
C GLN A 62 2.80 -1.28 30.46
N PHE A 63 1.60 -0.71 30.29
CA PHE A 63 1.30 0.21 29.19
C PHE A 63 1.93 1.58 29.42
N LYS A 64 1.87 2.11 30.66
CA LYS A 64 2.52 3.39 31.01
C LYS A 64 4.03 3.36 30.81
N ALA A 65 4.67 2.22 31.07
CA ALA A 65 6.10 2.05 30.85
C ALA A 65 6.52 2.25 29.38
N VAL A 66 5.63 1.96 28.42
CA VAL A 66 5.93 2.04 26.99
C VAL A 66 5.32 3.30 26.35
N LEU A 67 4.06 3.59 26.64
CA LEU A 67 3.29 4.66 25.99
C LEU A 67 3.40 6.02 26.70
N GLY A 68 3.93 6.04 27.93
CA GLY A 68 3.93 7.21 28.80
C GLY A 68 2.52 7.63 29.22
N GLU A 69 2.37 8.91 29.57
CA GLU A 69 1.07 9.49 29.91
C GLU A 69 0.25 9.77 28.65
N VAL A 70 -0.86 9.04 28.48
CA VAL A 70 -1.73 9.16 27.32
C VAL A 70 -2.81 10.21 27.60
N LYS A 71 -2.61 11.44 27.10
CA LYS A 71 -3.64 12.48 27.11
C LYS A 71 -4.68 12.20 26.00
N LEU A 72 -5.96 12.10 26.39
CA LEU A 72 -7.06 11.89 25.45
C LEU A 72 -7.43 13.19 24.72
N CYS A 73 -7.86 13.08 23.47
CA CYS A 73 -8.20 14.20 22.58
C CYS A 73 -9.36 15.06 23.13
N GLU A 74 -9.10 16.32 23.49
CA GLU A 74 -10.14 17.23 24.00
C GLU A 74 -10.97 17.90 22.90
N LYS A 75 -10.41 18.07 21.70
CA LYS A 75 -11.06 18.61 20.48
C LYS A 75 -10.51 17.89 19.27
N MET A 76 -11.38 17.53 18.31
CA MET A 76 -10.91 16.87 17.07
C MET A 76 -9.79 17.68 16.42
N ALA A 77 -8.72 17.00 15.99
CA ALA A 77 -7.71 17.59 15.15
C ALA A 77 -8.36 18.10 13.85
N GLN A 78 -8.65 19.40 13.80
CA GLN A 78 -9.03 20.06 12.56
C GLN A 78 -7.78 20.15 11.68
N PHE A 79 -7.93 19.78 10.41
CA PHE A 79 -6.90 19.99 9.41
C PHE A 79 -6.62 21.50 9.29
N ASP A 80 -5.52 21.94 9.89
CA ASP A 80 -5.11 23.34 9.86
C ASP A 80 -4.23 23.55 8.62
N ALA A 81 -4.85 24.08 7.56
CA ALA A 81 -4.18 24.39 6.31
C ALA A 81 -2.94 25.29 6.51
N LYS A 82 -2.86 26.07 7.60
CA LYS A 82 -1.68 26.88 7.93
C LYS A 82 -0.50 26.03 8.43
N LYS A 83 -0.72 25.02 9.27
CA LYS A 83 0.37 24.11 9.70
C LYS A 83 0.86 23.21 8.58
N PHE A 84 -0.04 22.86 7.65
CA PHE A 84 0.32 22.15 6.42
C PHE A 84 1.12 23.05 5.45
N ALA A 85 0.83 24.35 5.42
CA ALA A 85 1.59 25.34 4.64
C ALA A 85 2.95 25.71 5.26
N ASP A 86 3.08 25.73 6.60
CA ASP A 86 4.35 26.00 7.28
C ASP A 86 5.32 24.80 7.24
N MET A 87 4.83 23.56 7.04
CA MET A 87 5.66 22.38 6.77
C MET A 87 6.06 22.23 5.28
N GLN A 88 5.58 23.09 4.38
CA GLN A 88 6.12 23.20 3.02
C GLN A 88 7.23 24.27 2.96
N PRO A 89 8.35 24.01 2.25
CA PRO A 89 9.41 25.01 2.10
C PRO A 89 8.85 26.25 1.37
N LYS A 90 8.88 27.40 2.06
CA LYS A 90 8.40 28.71 1.57
C LYS A 90 9.12 29.09 0.26
N LYS A 91 8.40 29.07 -0.86
CA LYS A 91 8.79 29.81 -2.06
C LYS A 91 8.37 31.27 -1.90
N GLU A 92 9.37 32.14 -1.76
CA GLU A 92 9.23 33.59 -1.80
C GLU A 92 8.58 34.04 -3.11
N THR A 93 7.58 34.92 -3.00
CA THR A 93 7.21 35.84 -4.08
C THR A 93 6.90 37.21 -3.48
N PRO A 94 7.39 38.28 -4.12
CA PRO A 94 6.67 39.55 -4.16
C PRO A 94 6.54 40.06 -5.62
N PRO A 95 5.70 41.09 -5.90
CA PRO A 95 4.37 41.35 -5.37
C PRO A 95 3.33 41.78 -6.45
N LYS A 96 2.05 41.58 -6.12
CA LYS A 96 0.82 42.35 -6.47
C LYS A 96 0.64 42.98 -7.87
N LYS A 97 -0.53 42.68 -8.48
CA LYS A 97 -1.56 43.70 -8.73
C LYS A 97 -2.98 43.12 -8.79
N GLU A 98 -3.90 43.91 -8.23
CA GLU A 98 -5.30 43.62 -7.89
C GLU A 98 -6.29 43.77 -9.05
N LYS A 99 -7.36 42.95 -9.02
CA LYS A 99 -8.81 43.28 -8.97
C LYS A 99 -9.58 42.07 -9.55
N GLY A 100 -10.32 41.29 -8.76
CA GLY A 100 -11.74 41.51 -8.39
C GLY A 100 -12.65 41.00 -9.53
N GLY A 101 -13.64 40.13 -9.39
CA GLY A 101 -14.25 39.36 -8.32
C GLY A 101 -15.44 38.55 -8.89
N LYS A 102 -15.89 37.54 -8.13
CA LYS A 102 -17.19 36.82 -8.12
C LYS A 102 -17.61 35.83 -9.24
N GLU A 103 -18.02 34.67 -8.71
CA GLU A 103 -19.16 33.79 -9.06
C GLU A 103 -19.03 32.61 -10.06
N ALA A 104 -19.14 31.41 -9.45
CA ALA A 104 -20.00 30.26 -9.81
C ALA A 104 -19.61 29.24 -10.90
N ALA A 105 -19.85 27.96 -10.52
CA ALA A 105 -20.15 26.76 -11.31
C ALA A 105 -19.01 25.86 -11.89
N LYS A 106 -19.09 24.57 -11.50
CA LYS A 106 -18.52 23.34 -12.10
C LYS A 106 -18.95 23.14 -13.58
N PRO A 107 -18.52 22.08 -14.34
CA PRO A 107 -17.28 21.28 -14.37
C PRO A 107 -16.75 20.99 -15.82
N GLN A 108 -15.66 20.19 -15.93
CA GLN A 108 -15.20 19.34 -17.07
C GLN A 108 -14.13 19.82 -18.09
N GLU A 109 -13.07 18.98 -18.13
CA GLU A 109 -12.30 18.44 -19.28
C GLU A 109 -11.31 19.24 -20.15
N LYS A 110 -10.20 18.50 -20.44
CA LYS A 110 -9.26 18.50 -21.57
C LYS A 110 -7.96 19.35 -21.55
N LYS A 111 -6.89 18.59 -21.33
CA LYS A 111 -5.70 18.35 -22.19
C LYS A 111 -4.71 19.48 -22.52
N GLU A 112 -3.46 19.13 -22.19
CA GLU A 112 -2.22 19.20 -23.00
C GLU A 112 -1.19 20.33 -22.82
N LYS A 113 0.00 19.86 -22.41
CA LYS A 113 1.36 20.07 -22.97
C LYS A 113 2.28 21.19 -22.43
N LYS A 114 3.39 20.71 -21.82
CA LYS A 114 4.84 21.01 -22.07
C LYS A 114 5.30 22.47 -21.90
N LYS A 115 6.39 22.85 -21.23
CA LYS A 115 7.79 22.36 -21.10
C LYS A 115 8.42 23.08 -19.86
N GLU A 116 9.19 22.45 -18.98
CA GLU A 116 10.64 22.14 -19.06
C GLU A 116 11.57 23.33 -18.74
N GLU A 117 12.22 23.38 -17.56
CA GLU A 117 13.70 23.47 -17.40
C GLU A 117 14.23 23.43 -15.94
N LYS A 118 15.02 22.36 -15.67
CA LYS A 118 16.28 22.13 -14.91
C LYS A 118 16.66 22.83 -13.56
N LYS A 119 16.74 21.97 -12.51
CA LYS A 119 17.83 21.65 -11.51
C LYS A 119 18.35 22.74 -10.53
N PRO A 120 18.95 22.39 -9.35
CA PRO A 120 19.64 21.14 -8.97
C PRO A 120 19.19 20.48 -7.63
N ALA A 121 19.85 19.35 -7.30
CA ALA A 121 19.62 18.39 -6.22
C ALA A 121 19.85 18.91 -4.78
N PRO A 122 19.30 18.20 -3.77
CA PRO A 122 20.11 17.83 -2.61
C PRO A 122 20.03 16.33 -2.24
N GLU A 123 21.01 15.96 -1.44
CA GLU A 123 21.50 14.65 -1.03
C GLU A 123 20.54 13.80 -0.18
N GLU A 124 20.93 12.54 -0.05
CA GLU A 124 20.36 11.45 0.73
C GLU A 124 19.95 11.85 2.15
N GLU A 125 18.64 11.89 2.42
CA GLU A 125 18.13 11.59 3.76
C GLU A 125 17.56 10.17 3.72
N MET A 126 18.22 9.27 4.46
CA MET A 126 17.71 7.94 4.77
C MET A 126 16.30 8.06 5.34
N ASP A 127 15.34 7.37 4.71
CA ASP A 127 13.96 7.29 5.16
C ASP A 127 13.90 6.57 6.53
N ASP A 128 13.07 7.08 7.44
CA ASP A 128 12.81 6.55 8.79
C ASP A 128 12.40 5.06 8.78
N CYS A 129 11.98 4.57 7.60
CA CYS A 129 11.65 3.19 7.32
C CYS A 129 12.87 2.24 7.32
N ASP A 130 14.07 2.71 6.94
CA ASP A 130 15.30 1.91 6.99
C ASP A 130 15.84 1.76 8.43
N ALA A 131 15.61 2.76 9.29
CA ALA A 131 15.94 2.68 10.71
C ALA A 131 15.02 1.69 11.47
N ALA A 132 13.75 1.62 11.09
CA ALA A 132 12.80 0.66 11.64
C ALA A 132 13.13 -0.79 11.24
N LEU A 133 13.58 -1.01 10.00
CA LEU A 133 14.01 -2.34 9.53
C LEU A 133 15.36 -2.80 10.10
N ALA A 134 16.22 -1.87 10.54
CA ALA A 134 17.48 -2.19 11.20
C ALA A 134 17.32 -2.59 12.69
N SER A 135 16.17 -2.28 13.31
CA SER A 135 15.93 -2.47 14.75
C SER A 135 15.06 -3.70 15.10
N GLU A 136 14.42 -4.35 14.13
CA GLU A 136 13.81 -5.67 14.38
C GLU A 136 14.86 -6.79 14.28
N PRO A 137 14.88 -7.75 15.24
CA PRO A 137 15.82 -8.86 15.20
C PRO A 137 15.58 -9.64 13.90
N LYS A 138 16.62 -9.69 13.05
CA LYS A 138 16.62 -10.33 11.72
C LYS A 138 15.95 -11.70 11.76
N ALA A 139 14.65 -11.74 11.49
CA ALA A 139 14.03 -12.91 10.89
C ALA A 139 14.81 -13.12 9.60
N LYS A 140 15.44 -14.29 9.46
CA LYS A 140 16.34 -14.63 8.35
C LYS A 140 15.73 -14.11 7.05
N ASP A 141 16.39 -13.16 6.40
CA ASP A 141 15.96 -12.64 5.11
C ASP A 141 15.81 -13.85 4.18
N PRO A 142 14.58 -14.17 3.73
CA PRO A 142 14.35 -15.38 2.95
C PRO A 142 15.13 -15.39 1.64
N PHE A 143 15.63 -14.24 1.19
CA PHE A 143 16.41 -14.09 -0.03
C PHE A 143 17.93 -13.99 0.22
N ALA A 144 18.41 -14.06 1.47
CA ALA A 144 19.84 -13.95 1.79
C ALA A 144 20.70 -15.12 1.26
N HIS A 145 20.07 -16.23 0.86
CA HIS A 145 20.74 -17.35 0.20
C HIS A 145 21.01 -17.09 -1.29
N LEU A 146 20.37 -16.08 -1.88
CA LEU A 146 20.50 -15.77 -3.30
C LEU A 146 21.67 -14.80 -3.53
N PRO A 147 22.44 -15.00 -4.60
CA PRO A 147 23.54 -14.10 -4.94
C PRO A 147 23.05 -12.66 -5.14
N LYS A 148 23.98 -11.71 -4.98
CA LYS A 148 23.71 -10.30 -5.22
C LYS A 148 23.39 -10.11 -6.71
N SER A 149 22.10 -10.07 -7.04
CA SER A 149 21.64 -9.81 -8.40
C SER A 149 22.12 -8.44 -8.90
N SER A 150 22.47 -8.37 -10.19
CA SER A 150 22.84 -7.12 -10.88
C SER A 150 21.65 -6.18 -11.06
N PHE A 151 20.42 -6.68 -10.96
CA PHE A 151 19.20 -5.90 -11.16
C PHE A 151 18.76 -5.19 -9.87
N VAL A 152 18.79 -3.85 -9.92
CA VAL A 152 18.32 -2.97 -8.84
C VAL A 152 16.84 -2.68 -9.03
N MET A 153 15.99 -3.38 -8.27
CA MET A 153 14.53 -3.26 -8.35
C MET A 153 14.03 -1.83 -8.04
N ASP A 154 14.65 -1.12 -7.10
CA ASP A 154 14.24 0.24 -6.72
C ASP A 154 14.50 1.26 -7.83
N GLU A 155 15.59 1.10 -8.59
CA GLU A 155 15.88 1.94 -9.75
C GLU A 155 14.87 1.69 -10.87
N PHE A 156 14.53 0.43 -11.11
CA PHE A 156 13.48 0.08 -12.06
C PHE A 156 12.12 0.67 -11.66
N LYS A 157 11.71 0.55 -10.39
CA LYS A 157 10.46 1.15 -9.88
C LYS A 157 10.44 2.67 -10.03
N ARG A 158 11.57 3.33 -9.80
CA ARG A 158 11.71 4.78 -9.99
C ARG A 158 11.57 5.16 -11.46
N LYS A 159 12.22 4.45 -12.38
CA LYS A 159 12.09 4.68 -13.83
C LYS A 159 10.67 4.40 -14.31
N TYR A 160 10.07 3.29 -13.86
CA TYR A 160 8.69 2.93 -14.17
C TYR A 160 7.68 4.01 -13.73
N SER A 161 7.89 4.64 -12.58
CA SER A 161 6.96 5.65 -12.06
C SER A 161 7.17 7.06 -12.62
N ASN A 162 8.39 7.38 -13.08
CA ASN A 162 8.77 8.74 -13.48
C ASN A 162 8.85 8.92 -15.00
N GLU A 163 9.05 7.85 -15.75
CA GLU A 163 9.30 7.87 -17.19
C GLU A 163 8.22 7.09 -17.96
N ASP A 164 8.29 7.15 -19.29
CA ASP A 164 7.35 6.46 -20.18
C ASP A 164 7.57 4.93 -20.10
N THR A 165 6.55 4.21 -19.63
CA THR A 165 6.62 2.76 -19.40
C THR A 165 6.88 1.98 -20.69
N MET A 166 6.27 2.41 -21.80
CA MET A 166 6.38 1.76 -23.11
C MET A 166 7.74 1.94 -23.76
N LYS A 167 8.34 3.13 -23.62
CA LYS A 167 9.56 3.51 -24.36
C LYS A 167 10.84 3.43 -23.55
N VAL A 168 10.75 3.54 -22.22
CA VAL A 168 11.94 3.64 -21.37
C VAL A 168 11.94 2.56 -20.30
N ALA A 169 10.86 2.38 -19.55
CA ALA A 169 10.86 1.39 -18.46
C ALA A 169 10.96 -0.06 -18.97
N ILE A 170 10.21 -0.43 -20.01
CA ILE A 170 10.24 -1.80 -20.54
C ILE A 170 11.60 -2.14 -21.21
N PRO A 171 12.18 -1.30 -22.08
CA PRO A 171 13.53 -1.58 -22.60
C PRO A 171 14.59 -1.64 -21.51
N HIS A 172 14.54 -0.71 -20.55
CA HIS A 172 15.44 -0.70 -19.41
C HIS A 172 15.30 -1.96 -18.55
N PHE A 173 14.06 -2.42 -18.34
CA PHE A 173 13.78 -3.67 -17.65
C PHE A 173 14.52 -4.81 -18.32
N TRP A 174 14.29 -5.05 -19.62
CA TRP A 174 14.91 -6.18 -20.34
C TRP A 174 16.44 -6.07 -20.48
N GLU A 175 17.00 -4.87 -20.53
CA GLU A 175 18.45 -4.66 -20.60
C GLU A 175 19.16 -5.01 -19.28
N HIS A 176 18.52 -4.71 -18.15
CA HIS A 176 19.09 -4.93 -16.82
C HIS A 176 18.53 -6.18 -16.13
N PHE A 177 17.56 -6.87 -16.74
CA PHE A 177 16.88 -8.01 -16.12
C PHE A 177 17.84 -9.17 -15.92
N ASP A 178 18.02 -9.56 -14.67
CA ASP A 178 18.79 -10.72 -14.30
C ASP A 178 17.90 -11.97 -14.32
N HIS A 179 18.04 -12.76 -15.39
CA HIS A 179 17.30 -14.00 -15.61
C HIS A 179 17.59 -15.08 -14.57
N GLU A 180 18.75 -15.03 -13.90
CA GLU A 180 19.15 -16.00 -12.88
C GLU A 180 18.71 -15.54 -11.50
N GLY A 181 18.76 -14.22 -11.24
CA GLY A 181 18.39 -13.61 -9.97
C GLY A 181 16.90 -13.28 -9.79
N TYR A 182 16.11 -13.17 -10.86
CA TYR A 182 14.68 -12.84 -10.80
C TYR A 182 13.84 -13.77 -11.67
N SER A 183 12.60 -14.01 -11.24
CA SER A 183 11.61 -14.78 -11.98
C SER A 183 10.34 -13.98 -12.19
N ILE A 184 9.70 -14.23 -13.34
CA ILE A 184 8.44 -13.61 -13.74
C ILE A 184 7.33 -14.65 -13.58
N TRP A 185 6.26 -14.26 -12.91
CA TRP A 185 5.12 -15.11 -12.59
C TRP A 185 3.84 -14.44 -13.06
N TYR A 186 3.02 -15.22 -13.74
CA TYR A 186 1.65 -14.85 -14.05
C TYR A 186 0.74 -15.35 -12.95
N GLY A 187 0.00 -14.44 -12.32
CA GLY A 187 -0.99 -14.73 -11.28
C GLY A 187 -2.40 -14.47 -11.82
N GLN A 188 -3.27 -15.47 -11.78
CA GLN A 188 -4.69 -15.34 -12.15
C GLN A 188 -5.58 -15.75 -10.98
N TYR A 189 -6.62 -14.97 -10.68
CA TYR A 189 -7.52 -15.28 -9.57
C TYR A 189 -8.43 -16.47 -9.93
N LYS A 190 -8.47 -17.47 -9.05
CA LYS A 190 -9.20 -18.74 -9.26
C LYS A 190 -10.72 -18.59 -9.17
N TYR A 191 -11.21 -17.64 -8.40
CA TYR A 191 -12.64 -17.52 -8.05
C TYR A 191 -13.29 -16.24 -8.61
N PRO A 192 -13.31 -16.03 -9.94
CA PRO A 192 -13.88 -14.81 -10.53
C PRO A 192 -15.37 -14.62 -10.17
N GLU A 193 -16.09 -15.69 -9.84
CA GLU A 193 -17.46 -15.67 -9.34
C GLU A 193 -17.67 -14.90 -8.02
N GLU A 194 -16.64 -14.79 -7.17
CA GLU A 194 -16.71 -14.00 -5.95
C GLU A 194 -16.55 -12.48 -6.22
N LEU A 195 -16.05 -12.13 -7.41
CA LEU A 195 -15.78 -10.76 -7.82
C LEU A 195 -17.05 -10.06 -8.32
N THR A 196 -17.96 -9.81 -7.38
CA THR A 196 -19.26 -9.17 -7.65
C THR A 196 -19.15 -7.69 -8.02
N LEU A 197 -18.34 -6.92 -7.31
CA LEU A 197 -18.23 -5.47 -7.49
C LEU A 197 -16.78 -5.08 -7.73
N THR A 198 -16.53 -4.33 -8.80
CA THR A 198 -15.19 -3.87 -9.21
C THR A 198 -14.42 -3.17 -8.09
N PHE A 199 -15.09 -2.34 -7.28
CA PHE A 199 -14.45 -1.69 -6.14
C PHE A 199 -14.04 -2.67 -5.03
N LYS A 200 -14.80 -3.74 -4.80
CA LYS A 200 -14.46 -4.78 -3.81
C LYS A 200 -13.24 -5.55 -4.27
N SER A 201 -13.19 -5.90 -5.55
CA SER A 201 -12.04 -6.55 -6.19
C SER A 201 -10.77 -5.69 -6.08
N CYS A 202 -10.90 -4.37 -6.31
CA CYS A 202 -9.81 -3.41 -6.15
C CYS A 202 -9.29 -3.32 -4.70
N ASN A 203 -10.20 -3.35 -3.72
CA ASN A 203 -9.86 -3.39 -2.30
C ASN A 203 -9.19 -4.72 -1.91
N LEU A 204 -9.60 -5.84 -2.51
CA LEU A 204 -9.00 -7.15 -2.29
C LEU A 204 -7.53 -7.15 -2.73
N ILE A 205 -7.25 -6.67 -3.95
CA ILE A 205 -5.87 -6.53 -4.46
C ILE A 205 -5.03 -5.65 -3.53
N THR A 206 -5.58 -4.50 -3.11
CA THR A 206 -4.89 -3.57 -2.22
C THR A 206 -4.62 -4.18 -0.85
N GLY A 207 -5.57 -4.96 -0.31
CA GLY A 207 -5.41 -5.68 0.95
C GLY A 207 -4.29 -6.73 0.88
N MET A 208 -4.19 -7.43 -0.24
CA MET A 208 -3.09 -8.38 -0.49
C MET A 208 -1.74 -7.66 -0.52
N PHE A 209 -1.64 -6.51 -1.20
CA PHE A 209 -0.41 -5.71 -1.25
C PHE A 209 0.05 -5.25 0.14
N GLN A 210 -0.88 -4.85 1.02
CA GLN A 210 -0.54 -4.45 2.39
C GLN A 210 0.03 -5.61 3.21
N ARG A 211 -0.45 -6.84 3.02
CA ARG A 211 0.11 -8.03 3.69
C ARG A 211 1.49 -8.39 3.15
N LEU A 212 1.73 -8.10 1.87
CA LEU A 212 3.00 -8.31 1.19
C LEU A 212 3.97 -7.13 1.34
N ASP A 213 3.69 -6.12 2.17
CA ASP A 213 4.51 -4.91 2.26
C ASP A 213 5.98 -5.19 2.60
N LYS A 214 6.26 -6.23 3.41
CA LYS A 214 7.63 -6.70 3.68
C LYS A 214 8.36 -7.23 2.45
N LEU A 215 7.63 -7.79 1.48
CA LEU A 215 8.14 -8.33 0.22
C LEU A 215 8.38 -7.22 -0.82
N ARG A 216 7.85 -6.00 -0.61
CA ARG A 216 7.94 -4.90 -1.59
C ARG A 216 9.38 -4.61 -2.00
N LYS A 217 10.36 -4.64 -1.08
CA LYS A 217 11.77 -4.32 -1.41
C LYS A 217 12.36 -5.22 -2.51
N ASN A 218 11.94 -6.49 -2.57
CA ASN A 218 12.49 -7.50 -3.48
C ASN A 218 11.50 -7.99 -4.54
N ALA A 219 10.35 -7.31 -4.68
CA ALA A 219 9.32 -7.70 -5.62
C ALA A 219 8.64 -6.50 -6.27
N PHE A 220 8.08 -6.73 -7.45
CA PHE A 220 7.28 -5.78 -8.19
C PHE A 220 6.14 -6.52 -8.86
N ALA A 221 4.94 -5.94 -8.89
CA ALA A 221 3.86 -6.54 -9.65
C ALA A 221 2.96 -5.49 -10.30
N SER A 222 2.39 -5.86 -11.42
CA SER A 222 1.29 -5.13 -12.06
C SER A 222 0.08 -6.05 -12.11
N VAL A 223 -0.91 -5.76 -11.27
CA VAL A 223 -2.17 -6.51 -11.20
C VAL A 223 -3.26 -5.65 -11.79
N ILE A 224 -4.04 -6.25 -12.68
CA ILE A 224 -5.12 -5.60 -13.39
C ILE A 224 -6.43 -6.31 -13.07
N LEU A 225 -7.43 -5.51 -12.78
CA LEU A 225 -8.83 -5.90 -12.75
C LEU A 225 -9.42 -5.71 -14.15
N PHE A 226 -9.94 -6.80 -14.68
CA PHE A 226 -10.63 -6.87 -15.96
C PHE A 226 -12.13 -7.06 -15.77
N GLY A 227 -12.89 -6.64 -16.77
CA GLY A 227 -14.33 -6.85 -16.87
C GLY A 227 -15.16 -5.79 -16.16
N THR A 228 -16.42 -6.12 -15.89
CA THR A 228 -17.41 -5.21 -15.30
C THR A 228 -18.01 -5.80 -14.03
N ASN A 229 -18.96 -5.10 -13.40
CA ASN A 229 -19.62 -5.61 -12.19
C ASN A 229 -20.32 -6.95 -12.51
N ASN A 230 -20.16 -7.94 -11.62
CA ASN A 230 -20.61 -9.34 -11.74
C ASN A 230 -19.90 -10.20 -12.79
N ASP A 231 -19.02 -9.63 -13.63
CA ASP A 231 -18.18 -10.39 -14.54
C ASP A 231 -16.75 -9.83 -14.53
N SER A 232 -16.12 -9.91 -13.36
CA SER A 232 -14.77 -9.42 -13.13
C SER A 232 -13.74 -10.55 -13.16
N SER A 233 -12.53 -10.25 -13.58
CA SER A 233 -11.38 -11.17 -13.49
C SER A 233 -10.17 -10.38 -12.99
N ILE A 234 -9.36 -11.01 -12.14
CA ILE A 234 -8.09 -10.41 -11.70
C ILE A 234 -6.98 -11.24 -12.27
N SER A 235 -6.06 -10.59 -12.97
CA SER A 235 -4.80 -11.20 -13.37
C SER A 235 -3.68 -10.18 -13.27
N GLY A 236 -2.46 -10.65 -13.11
CA GLY A 236 -1.32 -9.77 -12.96
C GLY A 236 0.00 -10.47 -13.20
N ILE A 237 1.00 -9.67 -13.51
CA ILE A 237 2.38 -10.12 -13.63
C ILE A 237 3.13 -9.70 -12.39
N TRP A 238 3.83 -10.67 -11.81
CA TRP A 238 4.61 -10.56 -10.62
C TRP A 238 6.06 -10.86 -10.93
N ILE A 239 6.95 -10.08 -10.35
CA ILE A 239 8.39 -10.26 -10.42
C ILE A 239 8.87 -10.47 -9.00
N PHE A 240 9.52 -11.61 -8.78
CA PHE A 240 10.09 -11.97 -7.51
C PHE A 240 11.59 -12.16 -7.66
N ARG A 241 12.33 -11.79 -6.61
CA ARG A 241 13.73 -12.17 -6.47
C ARG A 241 13.82 -13.68 -6.21
N GLY A 242 14.68 -14.36 -6.95
CA GLY A 242 14.85 -15.81 -6.90
C GLY A 242 14.07 -16.54 -7.99
N GLN A 243 14.37 -17.84 -8.13
CA GLN A 243 13.73 -18.73 -9.11
C GLN A 243 12.44 -19.37 -8.60
N ASP A 244 12.26 -19.38 -7.28
CA ASP A 244 11.10 -19.96 -6.62
C ASP A 244 10.04 -18.90 -6.32
N LEU A 245 8.81 -19.37 -6.13
CA LEU A 245 7.68 -18.51 -5.80
C LEU A 245 7.92 -17.84 -4.44
N ALA A 246 8.01 -16.51 -4.38
CA ALA A 246 8.32 -15.82 -3.12
C ALA A 246 7.35 -16.16 -1.98
N PHE A 247 6.08 -16.47 -2.28
CA PHE A 247 5.07 -16.81 -1.29
C PHE A 247 5.38 -18.11 -0.52
N THR A 248 6.08 -19.08 -1.10
CA THR A 248 6.42 -20.32 -0.39
C THR A 248 7.55 -20.14 0.63
N LEU A 249 8.26 -19.01 0.58
CA LEU A 249 9.39 -18.71 1.46
C LEU A 249 8.97 -18.24 2.86
N SER A 250 7.73 -17.76 3.03
CA SER A 250 7.21 -17.32 4.33
C SER A 250 5.76 -17.72 4.49
N GLN A 251 5.44 -18.32 5.65
CA GLN A 251 4.08 -18.70 6.00
C GLN A 251 3.14 -17.48 6.13
N ASP A 252 3.69 -16.30 6.43
CA ASP A 252 2.92 -15.04 6.49
C ASP A 252 2.43 -14.57 5.12
N TRP A 253 3.10 -15.00 4.04
CA TRP A 253 2.75 -14.63 2.66
C TRP A 253 1.85 -15.66 1.98
N GLN A 254 1.57 -16.78 2.65
CA GLN A 254 0.77 -17.90 2.13
C GLN A 254 -0.74 -17.71 2.30
N ILE A 255 -1.20 -16.59 2.85
CA ILE A 255 -2.60 -16.40 3.21
C ILE A 255 -3.50 -16.24 1.98
N ASP A 256 -3.04 -15.50 0.96
CA ASP A 256 -3.86 -15.20 -0.23
C ASP A 256 -3.37 -15.88 -1.50
N TYR A 257 -2.13 -16.37 -1.53
CA TYR A 257 -1.56 -16.93 -2.76
C TYR A 257 -2.32 -18.17 -3.25
N GLU A 258 -2.99 -18.92 -2.36
CA GLU A 258 -3.77 -20.12 -2.72
C GLU A 258 -4.97 -19.78 -3.61
N SER A 259 -5.53 -18.58 -3.45
CA SER A 259 -6.65 -18.08 -4.24
C SER A 259 -6.25 -17.65 -5.65
N TYR A 260 -4.95 -17.66 -5.98
CA TYR A 260 -4.42 -17.37 -7.29
C TYR A 260 -3.72 -18.60 -7.89
N ASP A 261 -3.86 -18.78 -9.19
CA ASP A 261 -3.05 -19.68 -9.99
C ASP A 261 -1.77 -18.96 -10.41
N TRP A 262 -0.63 -19.59 -10.13
CA TRP A 262 0.69 -19.06 -10.41
C TRP A 262 1.36 -19.88 -11.50
N ARG A 263 1.66 -19.23 -12.63
CA ARG A 263 2.43 -19.84 -13.72
C ARG A 263 3.74 -19.09 -13.87
N LYS A 264 4.86 -19.81 -13.70
CA LYS A 264 6.18 -19.25 -14.01
C LYS A 264 6.27 -19.02 -15.51
N LEU A 265 6.59 -17.80 -15.91
CA LEU A 265 6.81 -17.43 -17.30
C LEU A 265 8.30 -17.52 -17.62
N ASP A 266 8.63 -18.03 -18.80
CA ASP A 266 9.99 -17.96 -19.31
C ASP A 266 10.26 -16.56 -19.84
N SER A 267 11.14 -15.84 -19.16
CA SER A 267 11.67 -14.52 -19.53
C SER A 267 12.16 -14.41 -20.98
N LYS A 268 12.54 -15.51 -21.64
CA LYS A 268 13.01 -15.51 -23.04
C LYS A 268 11.87 -15.63 -24.06
N SER A 269 10.68 -16.07 -23.64
CA SER A 269 9.53 -16.27 -24.52
C SER A 269 8.96 -14.94 -25.02
N GLU A 270 8.56 -14.89 -26.29
CA GLU A 270 7.85 -13.74 -26.88
C GLU A 270 6.47 -13.52 -26.24
N GLU A 271 5.82 -14.59 -25.76
CA GLU A 271 4.58 -14.53 -24.99
C GLU A 271 4.81 -13.74 -23.70
N CYS A 272 5.87 -14.06 -22.95
CA CYS A 272 6.21 -13.36 -21.72
C CYS A 272 6.54 -11.88 -21.97
N LYS A 273 7.27 -11.57 -23.05
CA LYS A 273 7.60 -10.18 -23.41
C LYS A 273 6.35 -9.37 -23.75
N THR A 274 5.44 -9.97 -24.50
CA THR A 274 4.16 -9.34 -24.86
C THR A 274 3.31 -9.13 -23.62
N MET A 275 3.11 -10.16 -22.79
CA MET A 275 2.34 -10.04 -21.55
C MET A 275 2.96 -8.98 -20.62
N VAL A 276 4.27 -9.02 -20.36
CA VAL A 276 4.95 -8.01 -19.52
C VAL A 276 4.69 -6.61 -20.06
N LYS A 277 4.81 -6.42 -21.39
CA LYS A 277 4.55 -5.13 -22.01
C LYS A 277 3.11 -4.65 -21.81
N GLU A 278 2.11 -5.51 -22.06
CA GLU A 278 0.70 -5.15 -21.89
C GLU A 278 0.35 -4.83 -20.43
N TYR A 279 0.78 -5.66 -19.49
CA TYR A 279 0.50 -5.43 -18.06
C TYR A 279 1.29 -4.25 -17.49
N PHE A 280 2.46 -3.91 -18.03
CA PHE A 280 3.27 -2.78 -17.55
C PHE A 280 2.85 -1.46 -18.19
N ALA A 281 2.30 -1.52 -19.40
CA ALA A 281 1.75 -0.33 -20.03
C ALA A 281 0.30 -0.07 -19.66
N TRP A 282 -0.41 -1.08 -19.15
CA TRP A 282 -1.88 -1.08 -19.03
C TRP A 282 -2.60 -0.85 -20.37
N GLU A 283 -1.87 -1.03 -21.47
CA GLU A 283 -2.31 -0.82 -22.84
C GLU A 283 -1.97 -2.10 -23.62
N GLY A 284 -3.00 -2.80 -24.07
CA GLY A 284 -2.90 -4.08 -24.76
C GLY A 284 -4.28 -4.60 -25.17
N THR A 285 -4.31 -5.57 -26.08
CA THR A 285 -5.57 -6.23 -26.45
C THR A 285 -6.00 -7.26 -25.41
N PHE A 286 -5.10 -7.64 -24.48
CA PHE A 286 -5.35 -8.58 -23.38
C PHE A 286 -6.07 -9.85 -23.87
N GLU A 287 -5.68 -10.36 -25.04
CA GLU A 287 -6.36 -11.45 -25.75
C GLU A 287 -6.44 -12.73 -24.90
N HIS A 288 -5.48 -12.92 -24.00
CA HIS A 288 -5.44 -14.05 -23.06
C HIS A 288 -6.49 -13.96 -21.93
N VAL A 289 -7.02 -12.76 -21.62
CA VAL A 289 -8.11 -12.60 -20.63
C VAL A 289 -9.45 -12.44 -21.31
N GLY A 290 -9.49 -11.84 -22.51
CA GLY A 290 -10.72 -11.64 -23.29
C GLY A 290 -11.75 -10.73 -22.62
N LYS A 291 -11.33 -9.91 -21.65
CA LYS A 291 -12.19 -8.97 -20.90
C LYS A 291 -11.60 -7.57 -20.93
N ASP A 292 -12.47 -6.56 -20.92
CA ASP A 292 -12.06 -5.16 -20.98
C ASP A 292 -11.21 -4.76 -19.78
N PHE A 293 -10.20 -3.92 -20.02
CA PHE A 293 -9.44 -3.29 -18.95
C PHE A 293 -10.35 -2.39 -18.10
N ASN A 294 -10.31 -2.54 -16.77
CA ASN A 294 -11.06 -1.70 -15.86
C ASN A 294 -10.13 -0.86 -14.98
N GLN A 295 -9.31 -1.51 -14.14
CA GLN A 295 -8.42 -0.83 -13.19
C GLN A 295 -7.10 -1.57 -13.03
N GLY A 296 -5.99 -0.83 -13.10
CA GLY A 296 -4.65 -1.33 -12.80
C GLY A 296 -4.19 -0.93 -11.39
N LYS A 297 -3.44 -1.83 -10.74
CA LYS A 297 -2.79 -1.62 -9.46
C LYS A 297 -1.35 -2.12 -9.53
N ILE A 298 -0.42 -1.23 -9.17
CA ILE A 298 1.00 -1.59 -9.07
C ILE A 298 1.36 -1.91 -7.63
N PHE A 299 2.05 -3.01 -7.45
CA PHE A 299 2.77 -3.37 -6.25
C PHE A 299 4.22 -2.91 -6.39
N LYS A 300 4.61 -1.89 -5.61
CA LYS A 300 5.96 -1.33 -5.58
C LYS A 300 6.35 -0.97 -4.16
#